data_AF-A0A212FB37-F1
#
_entry.id   AF-A0A212FB37-F1
#
_cell.length_a   1.000
_cell.length_b   1.000
_cell.length_c   1.000
_cell.angle_alpha   90.00
_cell.angle_beta   90.00
_cell.angle_gamma   90.00
#
_symmetry.space_group_name_H-M   'P 1'
#
loop_
_entity.id
_entity.type
_entity.pdbx_description
1 polymer ?
#
loop_
_entity_poly.entity_id
_entity_poly.type
_entity_poly.pdbx_seq_one_letter_code
_entity_poly.pdbx_strand_id
1 'polypeptide(L)'
;SGKLNFDSFVRVATHFLDEDDEALQKELKEAFRLYDKEGNGYIPTSSLREILAALDDQLTPDQLNEMIAEIDTDSSGTVDFDEFMEMMTGD
;
A
#
# COMPACT_ATOMS: atom_id res chain seq x y z
N SER A 1 14.30 25.46 -31.91
CA SER A 1 14.80 24.08 -31.67
C SER A 1 14.49 23.71 -30.22
N GLY A 2 13.55 22.78 -30.00
CA GLY A 2 13.11 22.35 -28.66
C GLY A 2 14.14 21.48 -27.94
N LYS A 3 15.35 22.02 -27.73
CA LYS A 3 16.39 21.33 -26.97
C LYS A 3 16.21 21.68 -25.50
N LEU A 4 15.74 20.70 -24.73
CA LEU A 4 15.69 20.78 -23.28
C LEU A 4 17.13 20.66 -22.76
N ASN A 5 17.56 21.60 -21.93
CA ASN A 5 18.86 21.50 -21.28
C ASN A 5 18.76 20.53 -20.09
N PHE A 6 19.90 19.98 -19.66
CA PHE A 6 19.93 18.95 -18.63
C PHE A 6 19.37 19.43 -17.28
N ASP A 7 19.61 20.68 -16.91
CA ASP A 7 19.12 21.27 -15.65
C ASP A 7 17.58 21.39 -15.63
N SER A 8 17.00 21.84 -16.75
CA SER A 8 15.57 21.87 -16.96
C SER A 8 14.98 20.46 -17.08
N PHE A 9 15.73 19.50 -17.62
CA PHE A 9 15.31 18.11 -17.70
C PHE A 9 15.25 17.47 -16.32
N VAL A 10 16.29 17.66 -15.49
CA VAL A 10 16.30 17.18 -14.11
C VAL A 10 15.14 17.78 -13.33
N ARG A 11 14.90 19.09 -13.43
CA ARG A 11 13.80 19.74 -12.70
C ARG A 11 12.41 19.22 -13.10
N VAL A 12 12.25 18.89 -14.38
CA VAL A 12 11.00 18.34 -14.92
C VAL A 12 10.88 16.86 -14.55
N ALA A 13 11.96 16.09 -14.66
CA ALA A 13 12.00 14.68 -14.29
C ALA A 13 11.80 14.47 -12.78
N THR A 14 12.38 15.31 -11.91
CA THR A 14 12.11 15.25 -10.47
C THR A 14 10.65 15.53 -10.18
N HIS A 15 10.06 16.54 -10.83
CA HIS A 15 8.64 16.85 -10.64
C HIS A 15 7.72 15.71 -11.11
N PHE A 16 8.04 15.05 -12.22
CA PHE A 16 7.28 13.91 -12.71
C PHE A 16 7.46 12.65 -11.86
N LEU A 17 8.64 12.42 -11.27
CA LEU A 17 8.85 11.32 -10.33
C LEU A 17 8.12 11.58 -9.00
N ASP A 18 8.12 12.82 -8.51
CA ASP A 18 7.44 13.20 -7.27
C ASP A 18 5.90 13.17 -7.41
N GLU A 19 5.35 13.56 -8.58
CA GLU A 19 3.89 13.53 -8.82
C GLU A 19 3.32 12.11 -8.87
N ASP A 20 4.07 11.14 -9.39
CA ASP A 20 3.65 9.73 -9.41
C ASP A 20 3.59 9.15 -7.98
N ASP A 21 4.55 9.52 -7.11
CA ASP A 21 4.56 9.09 -5.70
C ASP A 21 3.41 9.73 -4.89
N GLU A 22 3.14 11.03 -5.07
CA GLU A 22 2.03 11.70 -4.38
C GLU A 22 0.66 11.16 -4.83
N ALA A 23 0.51 10.88 -6.13
CA ALA A 23 -0.71 10.27 -6.67
C ALA A 23 -0.91 8.85 -6.11
N LEU A 24 0.15 8.04 -6.10
CA LEU A 24 0.12 6.68 -5.55
C LEU A 24 -0.22 6.70 -4.05
N GLN A 25 0.44 7.54 -3.25
CA GLN A 25 0.10 7.67 -1.83
C GLN A 25 -1.35 8.07 -1.59
N LYS A 26 -1.91 8.91 -2.45
CA LYS A 26 -3.31 9.32 -2.35
C LYS A 26 -4.25 8.15 -2.67
N GLU A 27 -3.99 7.41 -3.73
CA GLU A 27 -4.77 6.21 -4.08
C GLU A 27 -4.69 5.15 -2.97
N LEU A 28 -3.49 4.91 -2.42
CA LEU A 28 -3.29 4.00 -1.30
C LEU A 28 -4.05 4.47 -0.05
N LYS A 29 -4.07 5.77 0.26
CA LYS A 29 -4.87 6.32 1.37
C LYS A 29 -6.37 6.14 1.16
N GLU A 30 -6.86 6.31 -0.07
CA GLU A 30 -8.26 6.11 -0.39
C GLU A 30 -8.65 4.62 -0.27
N ALA A 31 -7.78 3.72 -0.75
CA ALA A 31 -7.95 2.28 -0.58
C ALA A 31 -7.91 1.87 0.90
N PHE A 32 -6.95 2.38 1.68
CA PHE A 32 -6.84 2.12 3.11
C PHE A 32 -8.11 2.53 3.85
N ARG A 33 -8.66 3.72 3.55
CA ARG A 33 -9.93 4.20 4.14
C ARG A 33 -11.14 3.35 3.77
N LEU A 34 -11.10 2.62 2.66
CA LEU A 34 -12.17 1.68 2.30
C LEU A 34 -12.18 0.48 3.25
N TYR A 35 -11.01 0.11 3.77
CA TYR A 35 -10.81 -1.04 4.64
C TYR A 35 -10.83 -0.68 6.14
N ASP A 36 -10.34 0.49 6.52
CA ASP A 36 -10.52 1.09 7.85
C ASP A 36 -11.96 1.61 8.02
N LYS A 37 -12.90 0.68 8.20
CA LYS A 37 -14.33 0.97 8.36
C LYS A 37 -14.64 1.83 9.59
N GLU A 38 -13.78 1.78 10.61
CA GLU A 38 -13.98 2.47 11.88
C GLU A 38 -13.31 3.84 11.91
N GLY A 39 -12.43 4.15 10.95
CA GLY A 39 -11.69 5.40 10.89
C GLY A 39 -10.69 5.56 12.03
N ASN A 40 -10.22 4.44 12.58
CA ASN A 40 -9.35 4.38 13.76
C ASN A 40 -7.85 4.44 13.36
N GLY A 41 -7.56 4.41 12.05
CA GLY A 41 -6.22 4.49 11.49
C GLY A 41 -5.54 3.14 11.32
N TYR A 42 -6.24 2.02 11.48
CA TYR A 42 -5.69 0.68 11.37
C TYR A 42 -6.70 -0.33 10.81
N ILE A 43 -6.22 -1.31 10.07
CA ILE A 43 -7.05 -2.40 9.51
C ILE A 43 -6.83 -3.63 10.40
N PRO A 44 -7.87 -4.21 11.01
CA PRO A 44 -7.72 -5.47 11.73
C PRO A 44 -7.21 -6.57 10.79
N THR A 45 -6.22 -7.35 11.22
CA THR A 45 -5.70 -8.49 10.43
C THR A 45 -6.79 -9.49 10.06
N SER A 46 -7.84 -9.62 10.88
CA SER A 46 -9.04 -10.40 10.55
C SER A 46 -9.78 -9.90 9.31
N SER A 47 -9.86 -8.58 9.11
CA SER A 47 -10.48 -7.99 7.92
C SER A 47 -9.64 -8.26 6.68
N LEU A 48 -8.31 -8.14 6.80
CA LEU A 48 -7.39 -8.45 5.71
C LEU A 48 -7.48 -9.92 5.29
N ARG A 49 -7.60 -10.84 6.25
CA ARG A 49 -7.83 -12.27 5.99
C ARG A 49 -9.10 -12.51 5.17
N GLU A 50 -10.20 -11.89 5.56
CA GLU A 50 -11.48 -12.03 4.86
C GLU A 50 -11.39 -11.52 3.42
N ILE A 51 -10.66 -10.42 3.19
CA ILE A 51 -10.43 -9.86 1.85
C ILE A 51 -9.60 -10.83 1.01
N LEU A 52 -8.46 -11.31 1.53
CA LEU A 52 -7.57 -12.24 0.82
C LEU A 52 -8.28 -13.55 0.46
N ALA A 53 -9.06 -14.11 1.40
CA ALA A 53 -9.86 -15.30 1.14
C ALA A 53 -11.01 -15.07 0.14
N ALA A 54 -11.52 -13.84 0.04
CA ALA A 54 -12.54 -13.48 -0.95
C ALA A 54 -11.95 -13.23 -2.35
N LEU A 55 -10.68 -12.82 -2.43
CA LEU A 55 -9.96 -12.62 -3.69
C LEU A 55 -9.49 -13.94 -4.30
N ASP A 56 -9.04 -14.89 -3.47
CA ASP A 56 -8.62 -16.21 -3.91
C ASP A 56 -9.08 -17.28 -2.89
N ASP A 57 -10.05 -18.09 -3.32
CA ASP A 57 -10.63 -19.17 -2.51
C ASP A 57 -9.73 -20.41 -2.41
N GLN A 58 -8.62 -20.45 -3.16
CA GLN A 58 -7.64 -21.53 -3.10
C GLN A 58 -6.59 -21.33 -2.00
N LEU A 59 -6.51 -20.12 -1.43
CA LEU A 59 -5.58 -19.83 -0.33
C LEU A 59 -6.01 -20.60 0.92
N THR A 60 -5.09 -21.40 1.45
CA THR A 60 -5.33 -22.14 2.69
C THR A 60 -5.25 -21.19 3.91
N PRO A 61 -5.89 -21.54 5.04
CA PRO A 61 -5.78 -20.74 6.26
C PRO A 61 -4.33 -20.49 6.71
N ASP A 62 -3.44 -21.45 6.48
CA ASP A 62 -2.02 -21.35 6.81
C ASP A 62 -1.29 -20.36 5.89
N GLN A 63 -1.56 -20.38 4.58
CA GLN A 63 -1.01 -19.38 3.66
C GLN A 63 -1.50 -17.97 3.98
N LEU A 64 -2.78 -17.82 4.34
CA LEU A 64 -3.32 -16.55 4.80
C LEU A 64 -2.67 -16.09 6.12
N ASN A 65 -2.32 -17.02 7.02
CA ASN A 65 -1.58 -16.70 8.24
C ASN A 65 -0.17 -16.20 7.90
N GLU A 66 0.53 -16.88 6.99
CA GLU A 66 1.87 -16.49 6.55
C GLU A 66 1.85 -15.10 5.90
N MET A 67 0.93 -14.85 4.97
CA MET A 67 0.78 -13.54 4.33
C MET A 67 0.48 -12.43 5.35
N ILE A 68 -0.39 -12.69 6.33
CA ILE A 68 -0.67 -11.70 7.38
C ILE A 68 0.55 -11.49 8.28
N ALA A 69 1.29 -12.53 8.63
CA ALA A 69 2.48 -12.42 9.46
C ALA A 69 3.64 -11.69 8.75
N GLU A 70 3.68 -11.72 7.42
CA GLU A 70 4.62 -10.91 6.62
C GLU A 70 4.24 -9.42 6.62
N ILE A 71 2.95 -9.08 6.78
CA ILE A 71 2.45 -7.70 6.74
C ILE A 71 2.42 -7.07 8.13
N ASP A 72 1.92 -7.79 9.15
CA ASP A 72 1.86 -7.38 10.56
C ASP A 72 3.23 -7.62 11.23
N THR A 73 4.21 -6.84 10.81
CA THR A 73 5.62 -7.05 11.19
C THR A 73 5.87 -6.78 12.68
N ASP A 74 5.06 -5.89 13.27
CA ASP A 74 5.14 -5.56 14.68
C ASP A 74 4.29 -6.48 15.58
N SER A 75 3.51 -7.39 14.95
CA SER A 75 2.59 -8.31 15.62
C SER A 75 1.55 -7.59 16.49
N SER A 76 1.12 -6.40 16.09
CA SER A 76 0.05 -5.63 16.74
C SER A 76 -1.32 -6.29 16.59
N GLY A 77 -1.47 -7.21 15.63
CA GLY A 77 -2.76 -7.78 15.25
C GLY A 77 -3.60 -6.83 14.38
N THR A 78 -3.00 -5.72 13.97
CA THR A 78 -3.56 -4.69 13.10
C THR A 78 -2.56 -4.36 12.00
N VAL A 79 -3.01 -3.73 10.93
CA VAL A 79 -2.16 -3.23 9.85
C VAL A 79 -2.33 -1.72 9.80
N ASP A 80 -1.26 -0.99 10.06
CA ASP A 80 -1.27 0.46 9.93
C ASP A 80 -1.05 0.92 8.47
N PHE A 81 -1.04 2.24 8.25
CA PHE A 81 -0.90 2.77 6.89
C PHE A 81 0.48 2.48 6.29
N ASP A 82 1.54 2.47 7.10
CA ASP A 82 2.89 2.26 6.63
C ASP A 82 3.08 0.79 6.24
N GLU A 83 2.58 -0.15 7.07
CA GLU A 83 2.56 -1.58 6.76
C GLU A 83 1.71 -1.91 5.52
N PHE A 84 0.56 -1.24 5.37
CA PHE A 84 -0.28 -1.38 4.17
C PHE A 84 0.42 -0.85 2.91
N MET A 85 1.18 0.23 3.03
CA MET A 85 1.95 0.79 1.93
C MET A 85 3.09 -0.14 1.52
N GLU A 86 3.85 -0.67 2.48
CA GLU A 86 4.91 -1.67 2.24
C GLU A 86 4.35 -2.91 1.52
N MET A 87 3.20 -3.41 1.96
CA MET A 87 2.47 -4.50 1.28
C MET A 87 2.16 -4.18 -0.19
N MET A 88 1.74 -2.95 -0.49
CA MET A 88 1.24 -2.55 -1.82
C MET A 88 2.35 -2.10 -2.78
N THR A 89 3.44 -1.55 -2.27
CA THR A 89 4.60 -1.14 -3.08
C THR A 89 5.64 -2.26 -3.21
N GLY A 90 5.68 -3.20 -2.26
CA GLY A 90 6.61 -4.33 -2.27
C GLY A 90 8.07 -3.94 -2.05
N ASP A 91 8.30 -2.78 -1.42
CA ASP A 91 9.62 -2.22 -1.09
C ASP A 91 10.16 -2.73 0.25
#